data_AF-A0A0D2N1F7-F1
#
_entry.id   AF-A0A0D2N1F7-F1
#
_cell.length_a   1.000
_cell.length_b   1.000
_cell.length_c   1.000
_cell.angle_alpha   90.00
_cell.angle_beta   90.00
_cell.angle_gamma   90.00
#
_symmetry.space_group_name_H-M   'P 1'
#
loop_
_entity.id
_entity.type
_entity.pdbx_description
1 polymer ?
#
loop_
_entity_poly.entity_id
_entity_poly.type
_entity_poly.pdbx_seq_one_letter_code
_entity_poly.pdbx_strand_id
1 'polypeptide(L)'
;MENQHQSLKKWELRRKSIEDAEYHKDETERRLTENQETIEAMRDLVQRMDARLTVVEQNVKDRDRVILQRDVEAERQKVEFSEMMSKHAAKVAQLELVIASLNETIDDLDPVFILCIHIRSLLDKIRAALFEDVTGIPAEECNRNVNAWWSHALDPSAKKKVYMDEAAIDEHRFKTLHHLLVKKGLMSDPRYIALVNTGTLRYLSQTNIDIRKQANRHAHEVNVAGLHSVLLRATTTQSNVCSEGDMICINSAIDFLLTAPVDN
;
A
#
# COMPACT_ATOMS: atom_id res chain seq x y z
N MET A 1 -117.58 -14.10 72.41
CA MET A 1 -116.16 -14.52 72.47
C MET A 1 -115.51 -14.67 71.09
N GLU A 2 -116.28 -14.89 70.02
CA GLU A 2 -115.76 -15.05 68.63
C GLU A 2 -115.08 -13.79 68.04
N ASN A 3 -115.62 -12.59 68.33
CA ASN A 3 -115.07 -11.32 67.84
C ASN A 3 -113.70 -10.92 68.43
N GLN A 4 -113.37 -11.38 69.65
CA GLN A 4 -112.08 -11.11 70.27
C GLN A 4 -110.98 -12.03 69.72
N HIS A 5 -111.32 -13.29 69.41
CA HIS A 5 -110.37 -14.25 68.85
C HIS A 5 -110.00 -13.92 67.38
N GLN A 6 -110.95 -13.41 66.59
CA GLN A 6 -110.68 -12.92 65.24
C GLN A 6 -109.82 -11.64 65.24
N SER A 7 -110.03 -10.74 66.20
CA SER A 7 -109.21 -9.53 66.36
C SER A 7 -107.76 -9.85 66.74
N LEU A 8 -107.52 -10.82 67.63
CA LEU A 8 -106.18 -11.29 67.99
C LEU A 8 -105.44 -11.92 66.81
N LYS A 9 -106.09 -12.82 66.05
CA LYS A 9 -105.50 -13.39 64.83
C LYS A 9 -105.14 -12.34 63.79
N LYS A 10 -105.97 -11.30 63.63
CA LYS A 10 -105.71 -10.18 62.72
C LYS A 10 -104.54 -9.32 63.18
N TRP A 11 -104.35 -9.16 64.48
CA TRP A 11 -103.19 -8.49 65.08
C TRP A 11 -101.90 -9.30 64.93
N GLU A 12 -101.95 -10.62 65.13
CA GLU A 12 -100.81 -11.51 64.92
C GLU A 12 -100.38 -11.55 63.44
N LEU A 13 -101.34 -11.59 62.50
CA LEU A 13 -101.03 -11.51 61.07
C LEU A 13 -100.38 -10.16 60.70
N ARG A 14 -100.89 -9.06 61.28
CA ARG A 14 -100.30 -7.72 61.07
C ARG A 14 -98.91 -7.63 61.67
N ARG A 15 -98.69 -8.15 62.88
CA ARG A 15 -97.37 -8.17 63.52
C ARG A 15 -96.39 -8.97 62.67
N LYS A 16 -96.75 -10.17 62.24
CA LYS A 16 -95.90 -11.00 61.37
C LYS A 16 -95.61 -10.32 60.02
N SER A 17 -96.60 -9.65 59.43
CA SER A 17 -96.40 -8.86 58.20
C SER A 17 -95.49 -7.65 58.40
N ILE A 18 -95.46 -7.04 59.58
CA ILE A 18 -94.54 -5.94 59.92
C ILE A 18 -93.13 -6.51 60.14
N GLU A 19 -93.01 -7.61 60.89
CA GLU A 19 -91.72 -8.30 61.11
C GLU A 19 -91.11 -8.80 59.80
N ASP A 20 -91.90 -9.38 58.90
CA ASP A 20 -91.44 -9.81 57.56
C ASP A 20 -91.02 -8.60 56.70
N ALA A 21 -91.73 -7.47 56.80
CA ALA A 21 -91.38 -6.25 56.07
C ALA A 21 -90.11 -5.59 56.61
N GLU A 22 -89.91 -5.59 57.93
CA GLU A 22 -88.66 -5.13 58.58
C GLU A 22 -87.49 -6.04 58.21
N TYR A 23 -87.67 -7.37 58.24
CA TYR A 23 -86.65 -8.31 57.79
C TYR A 23 -86.26 -8.09 56.32
N HIS A 24 -87.24 -7.90 55.44
CA HIS A 24 -86.97 -7.60 54.03
C HIS A 24 -86.26 -6.25 53.85
N LYS A 25 -86.61 -5.24 54.66
CA LYS A 25 -85.94 -3.95 54.64
C LYS A 25 -84.48 -4.08 55.07
N ASP A 26 -84.21 -4.74 56.20
CA ASP A 26 -82.85 -4.98 56.70
C ASP A 26 -82.01 -5.79 55.70
N GLU A 27 -82.61 -6.78 55.05
CA GLU A 27 -81.95 -7.57 54.02
C GLU A 27 -81.68 -6.74 52.75
N THR A 28 -82.58 -5.84 52.35
CA THR A 28 -82.31 -4.91 51.23
C THR A 28 -81.22 -3.90 51.56
N GLU A 29 -81.16 -3.41 52.81
CA GLU A 29 -80.11 -2.49 53.26
C GLU A 29 -78.75 -3.19 53.30
N ARG A 30 -78.68 -4.44 53.80
CA ARG A 30 -77.45 -5.25 53.74
C ARG A 30 -76.97 -5.47 52.31
N ARG A 31 -77.86 -5.85 51.38
CA ARG A 31 -77.50 -6.04 49.97
C ARG A 31 -77.09 -4.72 49.31
N LEU A 32 -77.67 -3.59 49.73
CA LEU A 32 -77.26 -2.27 49.25
C LEU A 32 -75.83 -1.95 49.70
N THR A 33 -75.48 -2.23 50.96
CA THR A 33 -74.12 -2.02 51.47
C THR A 33 -73.10 -2.93 50.79
N GLU A 34 -73.41 -4.22 50.60
CA GLU A 34 -72.54 -5.16 49.89
C GLU A 34 -72.32 -4.74 48.43
N ASN A 35 -73.37 -4.26 47.75
CA ASN A 35 -73.26 -3.72 46.40
C ASN A 35 -72.44 -2.43 46.35
N GLN A 36 -72.56 -1.55 47.34
CA GLN A 36 -71.75 -0.33 47.43
C GLN A 36 -70.27 -0.66 47.59
N GLU A 37 -69.93 -1.56 48.51
CA GLU A 37 -68.56 -2.04 48.72
C GLU A 37 -67.99 -2.67 47.43
N THR A 38 -68.80 -3.45 46.72
CA THR A 38 -68.41 -4.05 45.44
C THR A 38 -68.14 -3.01 44.37
N ILE A 39 -69.00 -1.98 44.27
CA ILE A 39 -68.84 -0.88 43.30
C ILE A 39 -67.59 -0.05 43.62
N GLU A 40 -67.32 0.21 44.90
CA GLU A 40 -66.11 0.91 45.36
C GLU A 40 -64.85 0.12 44.98
N ALA A 41 -64.83 -1.19 45.26
CA ALA A 41 -63.72 -2.07 44.89
C ALA A 41 -63.50 -2.15 43.38
N MET A 42 -64.58 -2.16 42.58
CA MET A 42 -64.50 -2.10 41.12
C MET A 42 -63.94 -0.75 40.63
N ARG A 43 -64.34 0.37 41.24
CA ARG A 43 -63.82 1.70 40.91
C ARG A 43 -62.32 1.79 41.18
N ASP A 44 -61.86 1.27 42.32
CA ASP A 44 -60.44 1.21 42.66
C ASP A 44 -59.64 0.31 41.72
N LEU A 45 -60.25 -0.76 41.22
CA LEU A 45 -59.63 -1.62 40.22
C LEU A 45 -59.49 -0.89 38.87
N VAL A 46 -60.54 -0.20 38.42
CA VAL A 46 -60.53 0.58 37.17
C VAL A 46 -59.47 1.69 37.24
N GLN A 47 -59.40 2.45 38.34
CA GLN A 47 -58.36 3.48 38.50
C GLN A 47 -56.93 2.90 38.44
N ARG A 48 -56.70 1.73 39.04
CA ARG A 48 -55.41 1.03 38.95
C ARG A 48 -55.12 0.54 37.54
N MET A 49 -56.13 0.09 36.80
CA MET A 49 -55.98 -0.32 35.41
C MET A 49 -55.65 0.87 34.50
N ASP A 50 -56.31 2.01 34.68
CA ASP A 50 -56.03 3.24 33.93
C ASP A 50 -54.60 3.72 34.19
N ALA A 51 -54.16 3.74 35.45
CA ALA A 51 -52.78 4.10 35.80
C ALA A 51 -51.76 3.15 35.13
N ARG A 52 -52.04 1.85 35.09
CA ARG A 52 -51.19 0.87 34.39
C ARG A 52 -51.19 1.08 32.87
N LEU A 53 -52.33 1.42 32.27
CA LEU A 53 -52.44 1.72 30.84
C LEU A 53 -51.59 2.93 30.48
N THR A 54 -51.65 4.01 31.26
CA THR A 54 -50.81 5.20 31.04
C THR A 54 -49.31 4.86 31.08
N VAL A 55 -48.88 4.02 32.02
CA VAL A 55 -47.48 3.56 32.11
C VAL A 55 -47.08 2.72 30.89
N VAL A 56 -47.97 1.83 30.43
CA VAL A 56 -47.72 1.01 29.23
C VAL A 56 -47.63 1.89 27.97
N GLU A 57 -48.54 2.83 27.79
CA GLU A 57 -48.50 3.77 26.66
C GLU A 57 -47.22 4.59 26.64
N GLN A 58 -46.75 5.05 27.80
CA GLN A 58 -45.49 5.76 27.91
C GLN A 58 -44.29 4.87 27.54
N ASN A 59 -44.26 3.64 28.06
CA ASN A 59 -43.20 2.68 27.74
C ASN A 59 -43.16 2.34 26.24
N VAL A 60 -44.31 2.25 25.57
CA VAL A 60 -44.37 2.02 24.13
C VAL A 60 -43.79 3.21 23.37
N LYS A 61 -44.17 4.44 23.73
CA LYS A 61 -43.61 5.66 23.11
C LYS A 61 -42.09 5.76 23.29
N ASP A 62 -41.59 5.44 24.49
CA ASP A 62 -40.16 5.47 24.78
C ASP A 62 -39.41 4.38 24.00
N ARG A 63 -40.00 3.17 23.88
CA ARG A 63 -39.43 2.10 23.06
C ARG A 63 -39.34 2.50 21.59
N ASP A 64 -40.42 3.05 21.03
CA ASP A 64 -40.46 3.44 19.62
C ASP A 64 -39.46 4.56 19.33
N ARG A 65 -39.27 5.49 20.27
CA ARG A 65 -38.22 6.52 20.19
C ARG A 65 -36.81 5.92 20.17
N VAL A 66 -36.53 4.93 21.02
CA VAL A 66 -35.23 4.24 21.05
C VAL A 66 -34.97 3.46 19.78
N ILE A 67 -35.99 2.78 19.23
CA ILE A 67 -35.89 2.06 17.95
C ILE A 67 -35.55 3.05 16.84
N LEU A 68 -36.28 4.15 16.73
CA LEU A 68 -36.04 5.16 15.72
C LEU A 68 -34.61 5.74 15.81
N GLN A 69 -34.12 6.01 17.03
CA GLN A 69 -32.75 6.48 17.23
C GLN A 69 -31.70 5.45 16.78
N ARG A 70 -31.93 4.16 17.07
CA ARG A 70 -31.03 3.09 16.62
C ARG A 70 -31.04 2.95 15.10
N ASP A 71 -32.20 3.05 14.46
CA ASP A 71 -32.32 2.95 13.01
C ASP A 71 -31.59 4.09 12.31
N VAL A 72 -31.72 5.32 12.83
CA VAL A 72 -30.99 6.49 12.31
C VAL A 72 -29.47 6.34 12.48
N GLU A 73 -29.03 5.88 13.64
CA GLU A 73 -27.59 5.66 13.90
C GLU A 73 -27.03 4.53 13.04
N ALA A 74 -27.78 3.45 12.84
CA ALA A 74 -27.39 2.34 11.97
C ALA A 74 -27.25 2.78 10.51
N GLU A 75 -28.19 3.58 9.99
CA GLU A 75 -28.10 4.10 8.63
C GLU A 75 -26.93 5.08 8.48
N ARG A 76 -26.68 5.92 9.49
CA ARG A 76 -25.50 6.80 9.51
C ARG A 76 -24.20 6.00 9.45
N GLN A 77 -24.05 4.98 10.29
CA GLN A 77 -22.84 4.13 10.29
C GLN A 77 -22.65 3.39 8.96
N LYS A 78 -23.74 2.96 8.34
CA LYS A 78 -23.71 2.31 7.02
C LYS A 78 -23.24 3.27 5.93
N VAL A 79 -23.68 4.53 5.95
CA VAL A 79 -23.19 5.58 5.04
C VAL A 79 -21.71 5.85 5.27
N GLU A 80 -21.29 6.04 6.52
CA GLU A 80 -19.87 6.28 6.88
C GLU A 80 -18.97 5.11 6.43
N PHE A 81 -19.42 3.87 6.62
CA PHE A 81 -18.70 2.68 6.16
C PHE A 81 -18.62 2.61 4.62
N SER A 82 -19.72 2.91 3.92
CA SER A 82 -19.75 2.94 2.46
C SER A 82 -18.79 4.00 1.89
N GLU A 83 -18.73 5.19 2.47
CA GLU A 83 -17.77 6.23 2.08
C GLU A 83 -16.33 5.80 2.34
N MET A 84 -16.07 5.17 3.49
CA MET A 84 -14.74 4.66 3.83
C MET A 84 -14.29 3.58 2.85
N MET A 85 -15.17 2.65 2.48
CA MET A 85 -14.90 1.61 1.49
C MET A 85 -14.64 2.19 0.10
N SER A 86 -15.40 3.20 -0.31
CA SER A 86 -15.17 3.91 -1.58
C SER A 86 -13.79 4.61 -1.60
N LYS A 87 -13.41 5.28 -0.51
CA LYS A 87 -12.06 5.89 -0.37
C LYS A 87 -10.96 4.84 -0.40
N HIS A 88 -11.15 3.68 0.22
CA HIS A 88 -10.19 2.58 0.16
C HIS A 88 -10.08 2.00 -1.25
N ALA A 89 -11.20 1.75 -1.92
CA ALA A 89 -11.22 1.27 -3.31
C ALA A 89 -10.47 2.23 -4.25
N ALA A 90 -10.66 3.55 -4.09
CA ALA A 90 -9.92 4.55 -4.85
C ALA A 90 -8.40 4.51 -4.59
N LYS A 91 -7.98 4.32 -3.33
CA LYS A 91 -6.56 4.15 -2.98
C LYS A 91 -5.97 2.86 -3.54
N VAL A 92 -6.71 1.75 -3.49
CA VAL A 92 -6.28 0.47 -4.05
C VAL A 92 -6.08 0.61 -5.56
N ALA A 93 -7.04 1.21 -6.28
CA ALA A 93 -6.90 1.45 -7.71
C ALA A 93 -5.69 2.34 -8.05
N GLN A 94 -5.40 3.37 -7.23
CA GLN A 94 -4.19 4.18 -7.41
C GLN A 94 -2.91 3.37 -7.20
N LEU A 95 -2.86 2.52 -6.16
CA LEU A 95 -1.71 1.65 -5.91
C LEU A 95 -1.49 0.63 -7.03
N GLU A 96 -2.56 0.03 -7.53
CA GLU A 96 -2.51 -0.88 -8.68
C GLU A 96 -1.94 -0.19 -9.93
N LEU A 97 -2.32 1.07 -10.16
CA LEU A 97 -1.84 1.86 -11.28
C LEU A 97 -0.34 2.23 -11.14
N VAL A 98 0.10 2.55 -9.92
CA VAL A 98 1.52 2.76 -9.60
C VAL A 98 2.34 1.49 -9.78
N ILE A 99 1.83 0.34 -9.32
CA ILE A 99 2.49 -0.96 -9.50
C ILE A 99 2.59 -1.32 -10.98
N ALA A 100 1.52 -1.11 -11.76
CA ALA A 100 1.55 -1.35 -13.21
C ALA A 100 2.59 -0.47 -13.91
N SER A 101 2.65 0.82 -13.57
CA SER A 101 3.66 1.74 -14.10
C SER A 101 5.08 1.34 -13.70
N LEU A 102 5.29 0.89 -12.45
CA LEU A 102 6.59 0.38 -12.01
C LEU A 102 7.00 -0.88 -12.74
N ASN A 103 6.07 -1.83 -12.96
CA ASN A 103 6.36 -3.04 -13.72
C ASN A 103 6.70 -2.73 -15.18
N GLU A 104 6.00 -1.81 -15.82
CA GLU A 104 6.32 -1.33 -17.17
C GLU A 104 7.73 -0.69 -17.22
N THR A 105 8.10 0.07 -16.18
CA THR A 105 9.43 0.68 -16.08
C THR A 105 10.54 -0.35 -15.77
N ILE A 106 10.22 -1.41 -15.00
CA ILE A 106 11.16 -2.48 -14.64
C ILE A 106 11.37 -3.44 -15.80
N ASP A 107 10.32 -3.75 -16.58
CA ASP A 107 10.43 -4.55 -17.80
C ASP A 107 11.33 -3.86 -18.85
N ASP A 108 11.40 -2.52 -18.82
CA ASP A 108 12.32 -1.72 -19.64
C ASP A 108 13.74 -1.56 -19.03
N LEU A 109 13.91 -1.79 -17.73
CA LEU A 109 15.17 -1.64 -16.99
C LEU A 109 15.75 -3.01 -16.60
N ASP A 110 16.26 -3.74 -17.58
CA ASP A 110 16.99 -5.00 -17.38
C ASP A 110 18.18 -4.81 -16.40
N PRO A 111 18.25 -5.44 -15.22
CA PRO A 111 19.41 -5.33 -14.32
C PRO A 111 20.76 -5.69 -14.99
N VAL A 112 20.73 -6.37 -16.15
CA VAL A 112 21.88 -6.58 -17.03
C VAL A 112 22.41 -5.27 -17.64
N PHE A 113 21.58 -4.26 -17.93
CA PHE A 113 22.07 -2.98 -18.48
C PHE A 113 22.93 -2.21 -17.46
N ILE A 114 22.53 -2.24 -16.19
CA ILE A 114 23.27 -1.68 -15.05
C ILE A 114 24.66 -2.33 -14.98
N LEU A 115 24.70 -3.66 -15.05
CA LEU A 115 25.95 -4.44 -15.10
C LEU A 115 26.79 -4.08 -16.34
N CYS A 116 26.18 -3.91 -17.51
CA CYS A 116 26.87 -3.50 -18.74
C CYS A 116 27.54 -2.12 -18.59
N ILE A 117 26.85 -1.13 -17.98
CA ILE A 117 27.43 0.19 -17.69
C ILE A 117 28.65 0.07 -16.76
N HIS A 118 28.56 -0.78 -15.73
CA HIS A 118 29.67 -1.02 -14.81
C HIS A 118 30.86 -1.72 -15.46
N ILE A 119 30.60 -2.77 -16.24
CA ILE A 119 31.65 -3.47 -16.99
C ILE A 119 32.31 -2.48 -17.95
N ARG A 120 31.55 -1.63 -18.65
CA ARG A 120 32.12 -0.56 -19.48
C ARG A 120 33.03 0.37 -18.67
N SER A 121 32.57 0.91 -17.54
CA SER A 121 33.36 1.83 -16.71
C SER A 121 34.66 1.16 -16.24
N LEU A 122 34.61 -0.12 -15.86
CA LEU A 122 35.79 -0.90 -15.50
C LEU A 122 36.74 -1.10 -16.69
N LEU A 123 36.22 -1.42 -17.88
CA LEU A 123 37.03 -1.52 -19.10
C LEU A 123 37.71 -0.20 -19.44
N ASP A 124 37.00 0.92 -19.33
CA ASP A 124 37.53 2.26 -19.61
C ASP A 124 38.65 2.62 -18.60
N LYS A 125 38.48 2.30 -17.30
CA LYS A 125 39.52 2.46 -16.28
C LYS A 125 40.76 1.61 -16.56
N ILE A 126 40.60 0.35 -16.98
CA ILE A 126 41.74 -0.50 -17.35
C ILE A 126 42.45 0.06 -18.59
N ARG A 127 41.69 0.56 -19.58
CA ARG A 127 42.26 1.19 -20.78
C ARG A 127 43.02 2.48 -20.47
N ALA A 128 42.54 3.27 -19.50
CA ALA A 128 43.23 4.45 -19.00
C ALA A 128 44.55 4.07 -18.31
N ALA A 129 44.52 3.11 -17.38
CA ALA A 129 45.73 2.63 -16.71
C ALA A 129 46.78 2.07 -17.71
N LEU A 130 46.33 1.29 -18.70
CA LEU A 130 47.19 0.79 -19.78
C LEU A 130 47.81 1.93 -20.60
N PHE A 131 47.02 2.96 -20.90
CA PHE A 131 47.50 4.14 -21.61
C PHE A 131 48.56 4.88 -20.80
N GLU A 132 48.31 5.12 -19.51
CA GLU A 132 49.24 5.80 -18.61
C GLU A 132 50.56 5.04 -18.50
N ASP A 133 50.51 3.73 -18.27
CA ASP A 133 51.71 2.90 -18.12
C ASP A 133 52.52 2.80 -19.43
N VAL A 134 51.85 2.73 -20.58
CA VAL A 134 52.54 2.65 -21.89
C VAL A 134 53.11 4.01 -22.30
N THR A 135 52.37 5.10 -22.11
CA THR A 135 52.75 6.42 -22.64
C THR A 135 53.52 7.28 -21.64
N GLY A 136 53.29 7.10 -20.34
CA GLY A 136 53.74 7.98 -19.26
C GLY A 136 52.94 9.27 -19.13
N ILE A 137 51.80 9.39 -19.84
CA ILE A 137 50.93 10.58 -19.85
C ILE A 137 49.69 10.26 -19.02
N PRO A 138 49.24 11.15 -18.12
CA PRO A 138 48.02 10.94 -17.34
C PRO A 138 46.77 10.92 -18.24
N ALA A 139 45.80 10.08 -17.91
CA ALA A 139 44.51 10.03 -18.58
C ALA A 139 43.68 11.28 -18.24
N GLU A 140 43.03 11.85 -19.25
CA GLU A 140 42.07 12.95 -19.02
C GLU A 140 40.78 12.43 -18.41
N GLU A 141 40.07 13.30 -17.67
CA GLU A 141 38.82 12.97 -16.96
C GLU A 141 37.74 12.35 -17.86
N CYS A 142 37.67 12.77 -19.13
CA CYS A 142 36.74 12.24 -20.14
C CYS A 142 37.36 11.18 -21.07
N ASN A 143 38.54 10.64 -20.75
CA ASN A 143 39.25 9.65 -21.57
C ASN A 143 39.45 10.04 -23.05
N ARG A 144 39.46 11.35 -23.40
CA ARG A 144 39.58 11.80 -24.80
C ARG A 144 40.93 11.43 -25.39
N ASN A 145 42.01 11.74 -24.65
CA ASN A 145 43.37 11.36 -25.02
C ASN A 145 43.55 9.83 -25.07
N VAL A 146 42.92 9.09 -24.15
CA VAL A 146 42.92 7.62 -24.15
C VAL A 146 42.25 7.09 -25.42
N ASN A 147 41.00 7.46 -25.70
CA ASN A 147 40.25 6.96 -26.87
C ASN A 147 40.95 7.31 -28.20
N ALA A 148 41.48 8.53 -28.31
CA ALA A 148 42.27 8.96 -29.47
C ALA A 148 43.53 8.10 -29.63
N TRP A 149 44.27 7.87 -28.55
CA TRP A 149 45.47 7.03 -28.57
C TRP A 149 45.16 5.58 -28.94
N TRP A 150 44.13 4.98 -28.36
CA TRP A 150 43.72 3.60 -28.69
C TRP A 150 43.31 3.46 -30.16
N SER A 151 42.83 4.52 -30.79
CA SER A 151 42.48 4.54 -32.21
C SER A 151 43.71 4.78 -33.08
N HIS A 152 44.57 5.74 -32.74
CA HIS A 152 45.71 6.12 -33.59
C HIS A 152 46.94 5.23 -33.42
N ALA A 153 47.22 4.77 -32.21
CA ALA A 153 48.44 4.02 -31.89
C ALA A 153 48.31 2.51 -32.17
N LEU A 154 47.09 1.96 -32.10
CA LEU A 154 46.85 0.52 -32.24
C LEU A 154 46.25 0.13 -33.59
N ASP A 155 45.49 1.01 -34.26
CA ASP A 155 44.93 0.67 -35.56
C ASP A 155 46.01 0.47 -36.62
N PRO A 156 45.81 -0.50 -37.53
CA PRO A 156 46.60 -0.57 -38.74
C PRO A 156 46.39 0.70 -39.58
N SER A 157 47.41 1.09 -40.35
CA SER A 157 47.31 2.23 -41.26
C SER A 157 46.15 2.05 -42.26
N ALA A 158 45.54 3.15 -42.70
CA ALA A 158 44.38 3.11 -43.61
C ALA A 158 44.63 2.21 -44.84
N LYS A 159 45.85 2.22 -45.41
CA LYS A 159 46.24 1.36 -46.53
C LYS A 159 46.22 -0.13 -46.20
N LYS A 160 46.59 -0.52 -44.97
CA LYS A 160 46.55 -1.92 -44.50
C LYS A 160 45.12 -2.33 -44.14
N LYS A 161 44.37 -1.44 -43.50
CA LYS A 161 43.00 -1.68 -43.02
C LYS A 161 42.03 -2.08 -44.14
N VAL A 162 42.22 -1.59 -45.37
CA VAL A 162 41.40 -1.93 -46.55
C VAL A 162 41.42 -3.43 -46.90
N TYR A 163 42.48 -4.14 -46.53
CA TYR A 163 42.66 -5.57 -46.86
C TYR A 163 42.47 -6.50 -45.66
N MET A 164 41.95 -5.99 -44.54
CA MET A 164 41.81 -6.72 -43.29
C MET A 164 40.35 -6.82 -42.89
N ASP A 165 39.92 -8.00 -42.45
CA ASP A 165 38.65 -8.17 -41.75
C ASP A 165 38.76 -7.72 -40.29
N GLU A 166 37.63 -7.65 -39.59
CA GLU A 166 37.58 -7.18 -38.19
C GLU A 166 38.46 -8.04 -37.27
N ALA A 167 38.47 -9.36 -37.47
CA ALA A 167 39.31 -10.28 -36.72
C ALA A 167 40.82 -10.03 -36.93
N ALA A 168 41.26 -9.76 -38.17
CA ALA A 168 42.64 -9.42 -38.46
C ALA A 168 43.02 -8.05 -37.88
N ILE A 169 42.11 -7.07 -37.88
CA ILE A 169 42.32 -5.76 -37.25
C ILE A 169 42.51 -5.93 -35.74
N ASP A 170 41.63 -6.68 -35.08
CA ASP A 170 41.72 -6.96 -33.65
C ASP A 170 43.02 -7.69 -33.28
N GLU A 171 43.42 -8.69 -34.07
CA GLU A 171 44.70 -9.37 -33.89
C GLU A 171 45.89 -8.43 -34.05
N HIS A 172 45.83 -7.49 -35.01
CA HIS A 172 46.86 -6.47 -35.19
C HIS A 172 46.93 -5.54 -33.98
N ARG A 173 45.79 -5.06 -33.49
CA ARG A 173 45.70 -4.19 -32.30
C ARG A 173 46.28 -4.88 -31.08
N PHE A 174 45.92 -6.16 -30.86
CA PHE A 174 46.50 -6.99 -29.80
C PHE A 174 48.03 -7.09 -29.90
N LYS A 175 48.55 -7.49 -31.07
CA LYS A 175 50.01 -7.63 -31.28
C LYS A 175 50.75 -6.31 -31.08
N THR A 176 50.16 -5.21 -31.51
CA THR A 176 50.73 -3.86 -31.36
C THR A 176 50.81 -3.46 -29.90
N LEU A 177 49.70 -3.64 -29.16
CA LEU A 177 49.66 -3.35 -27.73
C LEU A 177 50.64 -4.23 -26.94
N HIS A 178 50.68 -5.52 -27.23
CA HIS A 178 51.64 -6.45 -26.63
C HIS A 178 53.09 -6.02 -26.90
N HIS A 179 53.42 -5.63 -28.13
CA HIS A 179 54.75 -5.12 -28.47
C HIS A 179 55.10 -3.84 -27.70
N LEU A 180 54.15 -2.93 -27.50
CA LEU A 180 54.35 -1.72 -26.71
C LEU A 180 54.64 -2.04 -25.23
N LEU A 181 53.91 -2.98 -24.63
CA LEU A 181 54.14 -3.45 -23.26
C LEU A 181 55.53 -4.08 -23.11
N VAL A 182 55.95 -4.92 -24.06
CA VAL A 182 57.31 -5.51 -24.10
C VAL A 182 58.36 -4.41 -24.17
N LYS A 183 58.19 -3.45 -25.09
CA LYS A 183 59.14 -2.34 -25.30
C LYS A 183 59.30 -1.47 -24.06
N LYS A 184 58.25 -1.35 -23.24
CA LYS A 184 58.26 -0.60 -21.98
C LYS A 184 58.74 -1.42 -20.78
N GLY A 185 59.08 -2.70 -20.96
CA GLY A 185 59.52 -3.58 -19.88
C GLY A 185 58.41 -4.03 -18.93
N LEU A 186 57.14 -3.72 -19.25
CA LEU A 186 55.97 -3.99 -18.40
C LEU A 186 55.61 -5.48 -18.35
N MET A 187 56.04 -6.26 -19.33
CA MET A 187 55.82 -7.71 -19.39
C MET A 187 56.57 -8.52 -18.32
N SER A 188 57.36 -7.85 -17.47
CA SER A 188 57.94 -8.45 -16.26
C SER A 188 57.01 -8.41 -15.04
N ASP A 189 55.98 -7.55 -15.07
CA ASP A 189 54.99 -7.45 -14.00
C ASP A 189 53.94 -8.59 -14.11
N PRO A 190 53.68 -9.32 -13.02
CA PRO A 190 52.66 -10.38 -12.99
C PRO A 190 51.28 -9.94 -13.48
N ARG A 191 50.89 -8.67 -13.29
CA ARG A 191 49.60 -8.12 -13.72
C ARG A 191 49.46 -8.15 -15.24
N TYR A 192 50.51 -7.75 -15.96
CA TYR A 192 50.53 -7.74 -17.43
C TYR A 192 50.62 -9.15 -18.01
N ILE A 193 51.38 -10.03 -17.36
CA ILE A 193 51.43 -11.44 -17.72
C ILE A 193 50.04 -12.07 -17.58
N ALA A 194 49.33 -11.79 -16.48
CA ALA A 194 47.98 -12.28 -16.27
C ALA A 194 47.01 -11.77 -17.35
N LEU A 195 47.03 -10.47 -17.67
CA LEU A 195 46.18 -9.89 -18.73
C LEU A 195 46.36 -10.57 -20.09
N VAL A 196 47.59 -10.97 -20.43
CA VAL A 196 47.87 -11.69 -21.67
C VAL A 196 47.37 -13.13 -21.60
N ASN A 197 47.68 -13.85 -20.53
CA ASN A 197 47.34 -15.26 -20.36
C ASN A 197 45.82 -15.51 -20.26
N THR A 198 45.07 -14.60 -19.64
CA THR A 198 43.61 -14.69 -19.55
C THR A 198 42.90 -14.26 -20.83
N GLY A 199 43.62 -13.74 -21.82
CA GLY A 199 43.04 -13.14 -23.02
C GLY A 199 42.39 -11.77 -22.78
N THR A 200 42.45 -11.22 -21.56
CA THR A 200 41.87 -9.92 -21.23
C THR A 200 42.51 -8.79 -22.04
N LEU A 201 43.81 -8.82 -22.28
CA LEU A 201 44.49 -7.83 -23.12
C LEU A 201 43.98 -7.87 -24.56
N ARG A 202 43.72 -9.08 -25.08
CA ARG A 202 43.15 -9.29 -26.41
C ARG A 202 41.75 -8.72 -26.50
N TYR A 203 40.89 -9.02 -25.53
CA TYR A 203 39.54 -8.46 -25.42
C TYR A 203 39.55 -6.92 -25.35
N LEU A 204 40.39 -6.34 -24.48
CA LEU A 204 40.54 -4.89 -24.34
C LEU A 204 41.02 -4.21 -25.62
N SER A 205 41.78 -4.93 -26.45
CA SER A 205 42.32 -4.43 -27.72
C SER A 205 41.36 -4.48 -28.90
N GLN A 206 40.19 -5.09 -28.75
CA GLN A 206 39.22 -5.16 -29.82
C GLN A 206 38.75 -3.76 -30.25
N THR A 207 38.57 -3.62 -31.56
CA THR A 207 38.02 -2.43 -32.20
C THR A 207 36.58 -2.21 -31.76
N ASN A 208 35.87 -3.32 -31.55
CA ASN A 208 34.48 -3.37 -31.18
C ASN A 208 34.26 -4.30 -29.98
N ILE A 209 33.91 -3.72 -28.83
CA ILE A 209 33.55 -4.48 -27.63
C ILE A 209 32.03 -4.40 -27.47
N ASP A 210 31.33 -5.52 -27.66
CA ASP A 210 29.86 -5.58 -27.64
C ASP A 210 29.26 -5.06 -26.33
N ILE A 211 29.86 -5.40 -25.19
CA ILE A 211 29.41 -4.89 -23.87
C ILE A 211 29.52 -3.36 -23.82
N ARG A 212 30.57 -2.78 -24.40
CA ARG A 212 30.75 -1.31 -24.46
C ARG A 212 29.71 -0.67 -25.39
N LYS A 213 29.31 -1.33 -26.48
CA LYS A 213 28.23 -0.86 -27.37
C LYS A 213 26.85 -0.97 -26.74
N GLN A 214 26.55 -2.09 -26.08
CA GLN A 214 25.31 -2.28 -25.33
C GLN A 214 25.20 -1.24 -24.20
N ALA A 215 26.27 -1.09 -23.40
CA ALA A 215 26.33 -0.08 -22.34
C ALA A 215 26.16 1.36 -22.87
N ASN A 216 26.72 1.70 -24.03
CA ASN A 216 26.51 3.01 -24.66
C ASN A 216 25.04 3.21 -25.07
N ARG A 217 24.43 2.22 -25.73
CA ARG A 217 23.00 2.28 -26.10
C ARG A 217 22.13 2.48 -24.86
N HIS A 218 22.34 1.66 -23.84
CA HIS A 218 21.59 1.77 -22.59
C HIS A 218 21.86 3.08 -21.84
N ALA A 219 23.09 3.60 -21.84
CA ALA A 219 23.37 4.90 -21.21
C ALA A 219 22.69 6.08 -21.93
N HIS A 220 22.44 5.97 -23.24
CA HIS A 220 21.70 6.97 -24.00
C HIS A 220 20.17 6.78 -23.93
N GLU A 221 19.70 5.53 -23.83
CA GLU A 221 18.28 5.17 -23.73
C GLU A 221 17.73 5.42 -22.31
N VAL A 222 18.52 5.12 -21.29
CA VAL A 222 18.16 5.40 -19.90
C VAL A 222 18.40 6.88 -19.65
N ASN A 223 17.34 7.63 -19.35
CA ASN A 223 17.46 8.98 -18.82
C ASN A 223 18.07 8.90 -17.41
N VAL A 224 19.38 8.67 -17.31
CA VAL A 224 20.13 8.49 -16.06
C VAL A 224 19.93 9.69 -15.13
N ALA A 225 19.85 10.90 -15.69
CA ALA A 225 19.51 12.11 -14.94
C ALA A 225 18.08 12.07 -14.37
N GLY A 226 17.12 11.58 -15.16
CA GLY A 226 15.75 11.32 -14.75
C GLY A 226 15.66 10.27 -13.64
N LEU A 227 16.30 9.11 -13.81
CA LEU A 227 16.37 8.04 -12.82
C LEU A 227 17.01 8.52 -11.51
N HIS A 228 18.15 9.22 -11.61
CA HIS A 228 18.81 9.83 -10.46
C HIS A 228 17.90 10.84 -9.73
N SER A 229 17.18 11.69 -10.46
CA SER A 229 16.22 12.64 -9.88
C SER A 229 15.02 11.94 -9.21
N VAL A 230 14.61 10.77 -9.70
CA VAL A 230 13.52 9.97 -9.14
C VAL A 230 14.00 9.29 -7.85
N LEU A 231 15.20 8.71 -7.86
CA LEU A 231 15.81 8.08 -6.68
C LEU A 231 16.09 9.11 -5.58
N LEU A 232 16.62 10.29 -5.91
CA LEU A 232 16.80 11.40 -4.95
C LEU A 232 15.46 11.92 -4.38
N ARG A 233 14.39 11.89 -5.17
CA ARG A 233 13.05 12.20 -4.66
C ARG A 233 12.54 11.09 -3.73
N ALA A 234 12.78 9.82 -4.07
CA ALA A 234 12.41 8.70 -3.21
C ALA A 234 13.09 8.79 -1.83
N THR A 235 14.36 9.21 -1.77
CA THR A 235 15.06 9.39 -0.48
C THR A 235 14.57 10.58 0.35
N THR A 236 14.00 11.61 -0.29
CA THR A 236 13.55 12.84 0.37
C THR A 236 12.06 12.86 0.73
N THR A 237 11.22 12.08 0.02
CA THR A 237 9.77 12.32 0.06
C THR A 237 9.01 11.46 1.08
N GLN A 238 9.51 10.33 1.60
CA GLN A 238 8.81 9.60 2.67
C GLN A 238 9.66 8.52 3.37
N SER A 239 10.16 8.81 4.58
CA SER A 239 10.83 7.84 5.48
C SER A 239 9.93 6.71 5.98
N ASN A 240 8.63 6.77 5.71
CA ASN A 240 7.62 5.88 6.29
C ASN A 240 7.10 4.82 5.30
N VAL A 241 7.54 4.88 4.03
CA VAL A 241 7.10 3.95 2.97
C VAL A 241 8.19 2.94 2.62
N CYS A 242 9.45 3.35 2.67
CA CYS A 242 10.60 2.48 2.40
C CYS A 242 11.11 1.87 3.71
N SER A 243 11.38 0.57 3.71
CA SER A 243 12.11 -0.07 4.81
C SER A 243 13.56 0.42 4.86
N GLU A 244 14.25 0.17 5.96
CA GLU A 244 15.68 0.48 6.10
C GLU A 244 16.52 -0.22 5.02
N GLY A 245 16.14 -1.44 4.63
CA GLY A 245 16.77 -2.18 3.53
C GLY A 245 16.56 -1.52 2.17
N ASP A 246 15.34 -1.03 1.90
CA ASP A 246 15.01 -0.34 0.64
C ASP A 246 15.82 0.96 0.50
N MET A 247 15.98 1.70 1.61
CA MET A 247 16.78 2.92 1.64
C MET A 247 18.27 2.65 1.39
N ILE A 248 18.81 1.53 1.90
CA ILE A 248 20.18 1.10 1.58
C ILE A 248 20.31 0.81 0.08
N CYS A 249 19.34 0.12 -0.52
CA CYS A 249 19.35 -0.17 -1.95
C CYS A 249 19.24 1.10 -2.81
N ILE A 250 18.34 2.03 -2.45
CA ILE A 250 18.16 3.30 -3.18
C ILE A 250 19.44 4.15 -3.08
N ASN A 251 20.03 4.29 -1.90
CA ASN A 251 21.27 5.04 -1.72
C ASN A 251 22.44 4.38 -2.48
N SER A 252 22.53 3.04 -2.44
CA SER A 252 23.52 2.32 -3.23
C SER A 252 23.32 2.53 -4.73
N ALA A 253 22.07 2.61 -5.21
CA ALA A 253 21.76 2.90 -6.61
C ALA A 253 22.09 4.37 -6.98
N ILE A 254 21.90 5.33 -6.08
CA ILE A 254 22.31 6.73 -6.29
C ILE A 254 23.83 6.82 -6.39
N ASP A 255 24.56 6.24 -5.44
CA ASP A 255 26.03 6.21 -5.44
C ASP A 255 26.56 5.49 -6.70
N PHE A 256 25.87 4.43 -7.12
CA PHE A 256 26.14 3.70 -8.35
C PHE A 256 25.99 4.59 -9.60
N LEU A 257 24.94 5.41 -9.69
CA LEU A 257 24.71 6.31 -10.81
C LEU A 257 25.68 7.50 -10.82
N LEU A 258 26.12 7.96 -9.65
CA LEU A 258 27.08 9.06 -9.50
C LEU A 258 28.53 8.67 -9.82
N THR A 259 28.86 7.38 -9.73
CA THR A 259 30.19 6.85 -10.03
C THR A 259 30.35 6.36 -11.47
N ALA A 260 29.26 6.30 -12.24
CA ALA A 260 29.28 6.03 -13.67
C ALA A 260 29.55 7.34 -14.44
N PRO A 261 30.65 7.45 -15.19
CA PRO A 261 30.87 8.61 -16.05
C PRO A 261 29.79 8.62 -17.13
N VAL A 262 28.85 9.54 -17.03
CA VAL A 262 27.89 9.84 -18.11
C VAL A 262 28.61 10.80 -19.04
N ASP A 263 29.18 10.27 -20.12
CA ASP A 263 29.70 11.09 -21.21
C ASP A 263 28.50 11.82 -21.86
N ASN A 264 28.39 13.13 -21.60
CA ASN A 264 27.60 14.06 -22.43
C ASN A 264 28.42 14.51 -23.64
#